data_AF-A0A8B7E1G5-F1
#
_entry.id   AF-A0A8B7E1G5-F1
#
_cell.length_a   1.000
_cell.length_b   1.000
_cell.length_c   1.000
_cell.angle_alpha   90.00
_cell.angle_beta   90.00
_cell.angle_gamma   90.00
#
_symmetry.space_group_name_H-M   'P 1'
#
loop_
_entity.id
_entity.type
_entity.pdbx_description
1 polymer ?
#
loop_
_entity_poly.entity_id
_entity_poly.type
_entity_poly.pdbx_seq_one_letter_code
_entity_poly.pdbx_strand_id
1 'polypeptide(L)'
;MEDHLLLILMKIKLGFLIKDLSFRFGFSEPTVTRIYRSWLPIIAENVKFLIVWPEKHVLRRNLPTSFRKKFYNCVAIIDCMEILIERPLSLHARAQTWSNYKNNNTIKYLIGITPSGAVSFLSPGWGGRVSDKEITIKSGFLEKITHGDCVLADRGFTLVEEFATKGGTLKLPKFTKGKKQMSSAEVDESRQIAHVRIHVERVIGRLRKFRILQNIIPLTQVDLLDDGNNNFISKY
;
A
#
# COMPACT_ATOMS: atom_id res chain seq x y z
N MET A 1 -0.25 7.89 31.20
CA MET A 1 0.42 7.55 29.92
C MET A 1 0.01 6.18 29.40
N GLU A 2 -0.09 5.15 30.24
CA GLU A 2 -0.52 3.80 29.82
C GLU A 2 -1.90 3.78 29.11
N ASP A 3 -2.87 4.56 29.59
CA ASP A 3 -4.21 4.65 28.97
C ASP A 3 -4.20 5.24 27.55
N HIS A 4 -3.21 6.09 27.22
CA HIS A 4 -3.13 6.70 25.89
C HIS A 4 -2.73 5.69 24.83
N LEU A 5 -1.73 4.85 25.12
CA LEU A 5 -1.28 3.82 24.20
C LEU A 5 -2.41 2.82 23.90
N LEU A 6 -3.10 2.34 24.94
CA LEU A 6 -4.23 1.45 24.77
C LEU A 6 -5.36 2.10 23.95
N LEU A 7 -5.69 3.37 24.22
CA LEU A 7 -6.68 4.13 23.46
C LEU A 7 -6.36 4.16 21.96
N ILE A 8 -5.10 4.43 21.60
CA ILE A 8 -4.67 4.52 20.20
C ILE A 8 -4.66 3.14 19.54
N LEU A 9 -4.15 2.12 20.23
CA LEU A 9 -4.16 0.75 19.72
C LEU A 9 -5.60 0.26 19.49
N MET A 10 -6.54 0.58 20.39
CA MET A 10 -7.96 0.30 20.20
C MET A 10 -8.53 1.07 19.00
N LYS A 11 -8.20 2.36 18.85
CA LYS A 11 -8.62 3.17 17.70
C LYS A 11 -8.16 2.56 16.37
N ILE A 12 -6.87 2.23 16.24
CA ILE A 12 -6.29 1.66 15.01
C ILE A 12 -6.83 0.24 14.76
N LYS A 13 -6.87 -0.60 15.79
CA LYS A 13 -7.28 -2.01 15.64
C LYS A 13 -8.77 -2.17 15.39
N LEU A 14 -9.60 -1.48 16.17
CA LEU A 14 -11.05 -1.68 16.24
C LEU A 14 -11.84 -0.59 15.50
N GLY A 15 -11.23 0.55 15.17
CA GLY A 15 -11.88 1.61 14.41
C GLY A 15 -12.94 2.37 15.21
N PHE A 16 -12.89 2.34 16.54
CA PHE A 16 -13.89 2.97 17.41
C PHE A 16 -14.05 4.48 17.18
N LEU A 17 -15.25 5.00 17.42
CA LEU A 17 -15.52 6.43 17.34
C LEU A 17 -14.84 7.16 18.49
N ILE A 18 -14.57 8.45 18.30
CA ILE A 18 -14.00 9.30 19.36
C ILE A 18 -14.93 9.32 20.59
N LYS A 19 -16.25 9.36 20.37
CA LYS A 19 -17.28 9.25 21.41
C LYS A 19 -17.20 7.94 22.21
N ASP A 20 -16.97 6.81 21.53
CA ASP A 20 -16.84 5.51 22.21
C ASP A 20 -15.60 5.48 23.11
N LEU A 21 -14.48 5.97 22.59
CA LEU A 21 -13.22 6.05 23.35
C LEU A 21 -13.34 7.05 24.50
N SER A 22 -14.05 8.17 24.30
CA SER A 22 -14.34 9.15 25.35
C SER A 22 -15.07 8.50 26.53
N PHE A 23 -16.13 7.73 26.24
CA PHE A 23 -16.87 7.00 27.27
C PHE A 23 -15.99 5.95 27.99
N ARG A 24 -15.23 5.15 27.23
CA ARG A 24 -14.41 4.06 27.79
C ARG A 24 -13.28 4.53 28.69
N PHE A 25 -12.66 5.65 28.36
CA PHE A 25 -11.48 6.17 29.06
C PHE A 25 -11.81 7.33 30.01
N GLY A 26 -13.08 7.73 30.13
CA GLY A 26 -13.50 8.84 30.99
C GLY A 26 -12.96 10.21 30.58
N PHE A 27 -12.55 10.36 29.31
CA PHE A 27 -12.03 11.60 28.75
C PHE A 27 -13.10 12.34 27.97
N SER A 28 -13.01 13.66 27.85
CA SER A 28 -13.81 14.41 26.88
C SER A 28 -13.39 14.07 25.44
N GLU A 29 -14.32 14.12 24.48
CA GLU A 29 -14.03 13.89 23.05
C GLU A 29 -12.87 14.76 22.51
N PRO A 30 -12.72 16.06 22.86
CA PRO A 30 -11.57 16.85 22.47
C PRO A 30 -10.24 16.32 23.03
N THR A 31 -10.25 15.76 24.24
CA THR A 31 -9.05 15.17 24.86
C THR A 31 -8.64 13.90 24.13
N VAL A 32 -9.58 13.01 23.82
CA VAL A 32 -9.34 11.82 23.00
C VAL A 32 -8.78 12.19 21.62
N THR A 33 -9.37 13.21 20.98
CA THR A 33 -8.91 13.71 19.67
C THR A 33 -7.47 14.22 19.75
N ARG A 34 -7.13 15.01 20.78
CA ARG A 34 -5.77 15.50 20.99
C ARG A 34 -4.79 14.36 21.24
N ILE A 35 -5.13 13.39 22.10
CA ILE A 35 -4.30 12.21 22.34
C ILE A 35 -4.04 11.47 21.03
N TYR A 36 -5.09 11.15 20.27
CA TYR A 36 -4.95 10.43 19.00
C TYR A 36 -4.07 11.17 18.00
N ARG A 37 -4.32 12.47 17.77
CA ARG A 37 -3.58 13.28 16.80
C ARG A 37 -2.12 13.55 17.21
N SER A 38 -1.83 13.64 18.50
CA SER A 38 -0.46 13.83 18.98
C SER A 38 0.37 12.55 18.94
N TRP A 39 -0.23 11.41 19.30
CA TRP A 39 0.53 10.17 19.45
C TRP A 39 0.62 9.33 18.18
N LEU A 40 -0.37 9.39 17.28
CA LEU A 40 -0.33 8.59 16.05
C LEU A 40 0.92 8.86 15.20
N PRO A 41 1.32 10.12 14.93
CA PRO A 41 2.57 10.41 14.20
C PRO A 41 3.81 9.90 14.93
N ILE A 42 3.84 10.01 16.26
CA ILE A 42 4.95 9.51 17.08
C ILE A 42 5.07 7.99 16.94
N ILE A 43 3.97 7.26 17.04
CA ILE A 43 3.96 5.80 16.86
C ILE A 43 4.40 5.44 15.44
N ALA A 44 3.87 6.13 14.42
CA ALA A 44 4.22 5.90 13.02
C ALA A 44 5.73 6.04 12.79
N GLU A 45 6.35 7.12 13.27
CA GLU A 45 7.79 7.33 13.16
C GLU A 45 8.59 6.26 13.92
N ASN A 46 8.14 5.88 15.13
CA ASN A 46 8.82 4.85 15.92
C ASN A 46 8.71 3.44 15.32
N VAL A 47 7.75 3.15 14.44
CA VAL A 47 7.63 1.83 13.79
C VAL A 47 8.10 1.85 12.33
N LYS A 48 8.46 3.01 11.79
CA LYS A 48 8.88 3.20 10.39
C LYS A 48 10.08 2.35 10.01
N PHE A 49 11.00 2.14 10.94
CA PHE A 49 12.18 1.30 10.76
C PHE A 49 11.86 -0.17 10.42
N LEU A 50 10.61 -0.63 10.64
CA LEU A 50 10.18 -1.98 10.27
C LEU A 50 9.98 -2.16 8.76
N ILE A 51 9.78 -1.07 8.00
CA ILE A 51 9.63 -1.12 6.54
C ILE A 51 11.02 -0.90 5.92
N VAL A 52 11.72 -2.01 5.70
CA VAL A 52 13.09 -2.02 5.19
C VAL A 52 13.12 -2.56 3.77
N TRP A 53 13.84 -1.88 2.88
CA TRP A 53 14.23 -2.45 1.59
C TRP A 53 15.46 -3.35 1.78
N PRO A 54 15.32 -4.69 1.72
CA PRO A 54 16.41 -5.60 2.07
C PRO A 54 17.47 -5.67 0.97
N GLU A 55 18.69 -6.01 1.37
CA GLU A 55 19.75 -6.35 0.41
C GLU A 55 19.45 -7.64 -0.36
N LYS A 56 19.99 -7.74 -1.59
CA LYS A 56 19.75 -8.90 -2.47
C LYS A 56 20.17 -10.23 -1.86
N HIS A 57 21.25 -10.26 -1.08
CA HIS A 57 21.73 -11.49 -0.47
C HIS A 57 20.74 -12.00 0.60
N VAL A 58 20.10 -11.09 1.35
CA VAL A 58 19.06 -11.41 2.34
C VAL A 58 17.81 -11.96 1.64
N LEU A 59 17.40 -11.33 0.53
CA LEU A 59 16.28 -11.80 -0.30
C LEU A 59 16.52 -13.22 -0.81
N ARG A 60 17.71 -13.48 -1.36
CA ARG A 60 18.10 -14.80 -1.89
C ARG A 60 18.12 -15.87 -0.80
N ARG A 61 18.67 -15.55 0.37
CA ARG A 61 18.72 -16.48 1.52
C ARG A 61 17.34 -16.89 2.00
N ASN A 62 16.38 -15.97 1.96
CA ASN A 62 15.01 -16.18 2.42
C ASN A 62 14.01 -16.47 1.28
N LEU A 63 14.50 -16.74 0.06
CA LEU A 63 13.66 -16.89 -1.11
C LEU A 63 12.81 -18.18 -1.01
N PRO A 64 11.47 -18.08 -1.01
CA PRO A 64 10.61 -19.26 -0.93
C PRO A 64 10.77 -20.16 -2.16
N THR A 65 10.54 -21.46 -1.97
CA THR A 65 10.70 -22.48 -3.02
C THR A 65 9.85 -22.19 -4.27
N SER A 66 8.68 -21.59 -4.10
CA SER A 66 7.78 -21.16 -5.19
C SER A 66 8.39 -20.12 -6.14
N PHE A 67 9.41 -19.36 -5.69
CA PHE A 67 10.08 -18.34 -6.50
C PHE A 67 11.37 -18.83 -7.15
N ARG A 68 12.08 -19.78 -6.53
CA ARG A 68 13.46 -20.16 -6.92
C ARG A 68 13.64 -20.51 -8.39
N LYS A 69 12.66 -21.20 -9.00
CA LYS A 69 12.79 -21.67 -10.39
C LYS A 69 12.59 -20.57 -11.45
N LYS A 70 11.63 -19.67 -11.27
CA LYS A 70 11.22 -18.69 -12.32
C LYS A 70 11.40 -17.23 -11.94
N PHE A 71 11.59 -16.94 -10.65
CA PHE A 71 11.61 -15.61 -10.06
C PHE A 71 12.78 -15.46 -9.07
N TYR A 72 13.93 -16.04 -9.40
CA TYR A 72 15.12 -16.04 -8.53
C TYR A 72 15.61 -14.63 -8.16
N ASN A 73 15.52 -13.69 -9.11
CA ASN A 73 15.87 -12.29 -8.90
C ASN A 73 14.68 -11.43 -8.44
N CYS A 74 13.58 -12.03 -7.98
CA CYS A 74 12.44 -11.26 -7.49
C CYS A 74 12.83 -10.50 -6.23
N VAL A 75 12.72 -9.18 -6.26
CA VAL A 75 13.00 -8.30 -5.12
C VAL A 75 11.72 -7.79 -4.47
N ALA A 76 10.65 -7.65 -5.26
CA ALA A 76 9.37 -7.17 -4.76
C ALA A 76 8.17 -7.70 -5.55
N ILE A 77 7.04 -7.80 -4.86
CA ILE A 77 5.70 -7.92 -5.43
C ILE A 77 4.95 -6.66 -5.03
N ILE A 78 4.43 -5.91 -6.00
CA ILE A 78 3.76 -4.63 -5.75
C ILE A 78 2.28 -4.70 -6.07
N ASP A 79 1.50 -3.94 -5.29
CA ASP A 79 0.08 -3.70 -5.52
C ASP A 79 -0.37 -2.39 -4.85
N CYS A 80 -1.48 -1.84 -5.32
CA CYS A 80 -2.06 -0.63 -4.75
C CYS A 80 -3.12 -0.98 -3.70
N MET A 81 -3.06 -0.31 -2.54
CA MET A 81 -4.11 -0.34 -1.54
C MET A 81 -4.83 1.00 -1.50
N GLU A 82 -6.16 0.95 -1.41
CA GLU A 82 -7.01 2.14 -1.25
C GLU A 82 -7.77 2.09 0.08
N ILE A 83 -7.74 3.23 0.79
CA ILE A 83 -8.47 3.52 2.03
C ILE A 83 -9.62 4.47 1.69
N LEU A 84 -10.83 4.16 2.14
CA LEU A 84 -12.01 5.01 1.93
C LEU A 84 -11.95 6.25 2.81
N ILE A 85 -12.32 7.39 2.24
CA ILE A 85 -12.48 8.65 2.96
C ILE A 85 -13.88 9.20 2.77
N GLU A 86 -14.32 10.05 3.69
CA GLU A 86 -15.54 10.84 3.47
C GLU A 86 -15.43 11.66 2.20
N ARG A 87 -16.57 11.90 1.55
CA ARG A 87 -16.66 12.70 0.34
C ARG A 87 -16.17 14.13 0.63
N PRO A 88 -15.09 14.61 -0.01
CA PRO A 88 -14.64 15.98 0.18
C PRO A 88 -15.70 16.99 -0.26
N LEU A 89 -15.77 18.12 0.46
CA LEU A 89 -16.68 19.23 0.15
C LEU A 89 -16.25 19.98 -1.13
N SER A 90 -14.93 20.15 -1.30
CA SER A 90 -14.36 20.75 -2.51
C SER A 90 -14.54 19.85 -3.73
N LEU A 91 -15.07 20.41 -4.82
CA LEU A 91 -15.25 19.69 -6.09
C LEU A 91 -13.91 19.20 -6.65
N HIS A 92 -12.86 20.00 -6.50
CA HIS A 92 -11.50 19.67 -6.93
C HIS A 92 -10.95 18.48 -6.14
N ALA A 93 -11.00 18.57 -4.80
CA ALA A 93 -10.58 17.51 -3.89
C ALA A 93 -11.33 16.20 -4.15
N ARG A 94 -12.64 16.30 -4.36
CA ARG A 94 -13.51 15.16 -4.68
C ARG A 94 -13.12 14.51 -6.00
N ALA A 95 -12.79 15.30 -7.03
CA ALA A 95 -12.36 14.76 -8.31
C ALA A 95 -11.00 14.05 -8.20
N GLN A 96 -10.05 14.61 -7.44
CA GLN A 96 -8.70 14.04 -7.26
C GLN A 96 -8.68 12.77 -6.43
N THR A 97 -9.56 12.67 -5.43
CA THR A 97 -9.66 11.48 -4.56
C THR A 97 -10.62 10.43 -5.10
N TRP A 98 -11.35 10.68 -6.18
CA TRP A 98 -12.30 9.72 -6.74
C TRP A 98 -11.60 8.51 -7.36
N SER A 99 -11.95 7.32 -6.88
CA SER A 99 -11.53 6.04 -7.46
C SER A 99 -12.68 5.40 -8.22
N ASN A 100 -12.49 5.22 -9.53
CA ASN A 100 -13.42 4.46 -10.36
C ASN A 100 -13.50 2.99 -9.93
N TYR A 101 -12.40 2.44 -9.41
CA TYR A 101 -12.34 1.05 -8.97
C TYR A 101 -13.16 0.82 -7.70
N LYS A 102 -13.16 1.79 -6.77
CA LYS A 102 -13.94 1.71 -5.52
C LYS A 102 -15.31 2.39 -5.59
N ASN A 103 -15.60 3.10 -6.69
CA ASN A 103 -16.79 3.94 -6.85
C ASN A 103 -17.00 4.88 -5.66
N ASN A 104 -15.90 5.44 -5.12
CA ASN A 104 -15.90 6.29 -3.94
C ASN A 104 -14.62 7.13 -3.86
N ASN A 105 -14.57 8.07 -2.92
CA ASN A 105 -13.39 8.84 -2.57
C ASN A 105 -12.41 8.00 -1.73
N THR A 106 -11.16 7.95 -2.14
CA THR A 106 -10.11 7.16 -1.49
C THR A 106 -8.76 7.89 -1.45
N ILE A 107 -7.93 7.45 -0.52
CA ILE A 107 -6.47 7.65 -0.57
C ILE A 107 -5.82 6.33 -0.95
N LYS A 108 -4.90 6.38 -1.90
CA LYS A 108 -4.20 5.25 -2.53
C LYS A 108 -2.72 5.21 -2.12
N TYR A 109 -2.21 4.01 -1.89
CA TYR A 109 -0.82 3.73 -1.55
C TYR A 109 -0.28 2.60 -2.42
N LEU A 110 0.96 2.72 -2.87
CA LEU A 110 1.71 1.61 -3.43
C LEU A 110 2.38 0.84 -2.28
N ILE A 111 2.14 -0.47 -2.23
CA ILE A 111 2.75 -1.38 -1.27
C ILE A 111 3.65 -2.34 -2.02
N GLY A 112 4.89 -2.48 -1.57
CA GLY A 112 5.82 -3.52 -2.01
C GLY A 112 6.08 -4.52 -0.90
N ILE A 113 5.98 -5.80 -1.23
CA ILE A 113 6.38 -6.89 -0.34
C ILE A 113 7.57 -7.64 -0.92
N THR A 114 8.45 -8.12 -0.05
CA THR A 114 9.45 -9.14 -0.39
C THR A 114 8.79 -10.44 -0.83
N PRO A 115 9.49 -11.33 -1.56
CA PRO A 115 8.99 -12.68 -1.87
C PRO A 115 8.59 -13.49 -0.63
N SER A 116 9.22 -13.24 0.52
CA SER A 116 8.90 -13.87 1.81
C SER A 116 7.68 -13.25 2.52
N GLY A 117 7.10 -12.18 1.97
CA GLY A 117 5.85 -11.58 2.45
C GLY A 117 6.01 -10.45 3.47
N ALA A 118 7.22 -10.00 3.77
CA ALA A 118 7.45 -8.80 4.57
C ALA A 118 7.21 -7.55 3.72
N VAL A 119 6.54 -6.53 4.28
CA VAL A 119 6.38 -5.21 3.65
C VAL A 119 7.74 -4.52 3.62
N SER A 120 8.23 -4.21 2.42
CA SER A 120 9.55 -3.58 2.19
C SER A 120 9.47 -2.20 1.57
N PHE A 121 8.29 -1.79 1.13
CA PHE A 121 8.04 -0.47 0.58
C PHE A 121 6.60 -0.03 0.84
N LEU A 122 6.43 1.25 1.19
CA LEU A 122 5.16 1.94 1.29
C LEU A 122 5.34 3.34 0.72
N SER A 123 4.53 3.73 -0.26
CA SER A 123 4.55 5.09 -0.79
C SER A 123 3.90 6.08 0.19
N PRO A 124 4.11 7.40 -0.01
CA PRO A 124 3.20 8.43 0.49
C PRO A 124 1.75 8.18 0.01
N GLY A 125 0.78 8.86 0.62
CA GLY A 125 -0.62 8.76 0.21
C GLY A 125 -0.96 9.64 -1.00
N TRP A 126 -1.74 9.10 -1.93
CA TRP A 126 -2.17 9.79 -3.16
C TRP A 126 -3.69 9.80 -3.27
N GLY A 127 -4.26 10.77 -3.99
CA GLY A 127 -5.69 10.73 -4.31
C GLY A 127 -6.06 9.48 -5.12
N GLY A 128 -7.22 8.89 -4.85
CA GLY A 128 -7.69 7.66 -5.49
C GLY A 128 -7.69 7.64 -7.03
N ARG A 129 -7.74 8.83 -7.67
CA ARG A 129 -7.72 8.97 -9.14
C ARG A 129 -6.35 8.67 -9.75
N VAL A 130 -5.27 8.80 -8.97
CA VAL A 130 -3.91 8.62 -9.45
C VAL A 130 -3.72 7.19 -9.94
N SER A 131 -3.12 7.06 -11.13
CA SER A 131 -2.90 5.75 -11.75
C SER A 131 -1.78 4.98 -11.04
N ASP A 132 -1.84 3.64 -11.11
CA ASP A 132 -0.81 2.77 -10.55
C ASP A 132 0.56 3.02 -11.24
N LYS A 133 0.52 3.42 -12.51
CA LYS A 133 1.68 3.91 -13.27
C LYS A 133 2.33 5.12 -12.60
N GLU A 134 1.54 6.16 -12.39
CA GLU A 134 2.01 7.44 -11.87
C GLU A 134 2.55 7.35 -10.43
N ILE A 135 1.83 6.65 -9.54
CA ILE A 135 2.28 6.45 -8.16
C ILE A 135 3.60 5.68 -8.10
N THR A 136 3.80 4.67 -8.96
CA THR A 136 5.05 3.91 -8.98
C THR A 136 6.23 4.76 -9.42
N ILE A 137 6.04 5.63 -10.42
CA ILE A 137 7.09 6.54 -10.89
C ILE A 137 7.43 7.59 -9.83
N LYS A 138 6.41 8.20 -9.20
CA LYS A 138 6.61 9.37 -8.34
C LYS A 138 6.86 9.04 -6.87
N SER A 139 6.63 7.81 -6.43
CA SER A 139 6.73 7.41 -5.01
C SER A 139 8.14 7.14 -4.51
N GLY A 140 9.16 7.13 -5.38
CA GLY A 140 10.50 6.70 -4.99
C GLY A 140 10.74 5.19 -5.15
N PHE A 141 9.79 4.44 -5.72
CA PHE A 141 9.90 2.98 -5.86
C PHE A 141 10.96 2.57 -6.89
N LEU A 142 10.97 3.23 -8.06
CA LEU A 142 11.90 2.88 -9.15
C LEU A 142 13.36 3.13 -8.77
N GLU A 143 13.63 4.03 -7.83
CA GLU A 143 14.95 4.34 -7.26
C GLU A 143 15.50 3.18 -6.41
N LYS A 144 14.64 2.25 -5.98
CA LYS A 144 15.05 1.03 -5.26
C LYS A 144 15.48 -0.10 -6.19
N ILE A 145 15.17 0.01 -7.48
CA ILE A 145 15.41 -1.03 -8.48
C ILE A 145 16.83 -0.89 -9.02
N THR A 146 17.52 -2.03 -9.10
CA THR A 146 18.88 -2.11 -9.63
C THR A 146 18.97 -3.17 -10.72
N HIS A 147 20.07 -3.17 -11.45
CA HIS A 147 20.27 -4.07 -12.59
C HIS A 147 20.05 -5.55 -12.21
N GLY A 148 19.24 -6.23 -13.04
CA GLY A 148 18.88 -7.64 -12.91
C GLY A 148 17.74 -7.92 -11.94
N ASP A 149 17.19 -6.92 -11.25
CA ASP A 149 16.06 -7.09 -10.35
C ASP A 149 14.77 -7.42 -11.10
N CYS A 150 13.96 -8.29 -10.52
CA CYS A 150 12.63 -8.63 -11.03
C CYS A 150 11.57 -8.15 -10.03
N VAL A 151 10.53 -7.48 -10.56
CA VAL A 151 9.35 -7.09 -9.79
C VAL A 151 8.12 -7.73 -10.41
N LEU A 152 7.22 -8.20 -9.54
CA LEU A 152 5.95 -8.78 -9.95
C LEU A 152 4.82 -7.79 -9.61
N ALA A 153 3.89 -7.58 -10.53
CA ALA A 153 2.76 -6.68 -10.30
C ALA A 153 1.49 -7.17 -10.99
N ASP A 154 0.37 -6.51 -10.69
CA ASP A 154 -0.86 -6.72 -11.46
C ASP A 154 -0.82 -6.03 -12.82
N ARG A 155 -1.73 -6.41 -13.72
CA ARG A 155 -1.78 -5.91 -15.10
C ARG A 155 -1.93 -4.39 -15.25
N GLY A 156 -2.46 -3.72 -14.22
CA GLY A 156 -2.61 -2.26 -14.22
C GLY A 156 -1.28 -1.50 -14.29
N PHE A 157 -0.16 -2.16 -13.99
CA PHE A 157 1.17 -1.55 -13.93
C PHE A 157 1.86 -1.54 -15.31
N THR A 158 1.41 -0.66 -16.21
CA THR A 158 1.98 -0.47 -17.56
C THR A 158 3.30 0.31 -17.54
N LEU A 159 4.32 -0.28 -16.91
CA LEU A 159 5.61 0.34 -16.56
C LEU A 159 6.84 -0.42 -17.08
N VAL A 160 6.68 -1.30 -18.07
CA VAL A 160 7.75 -2.21 -18.49
C VAL A 160 9.01 -1.45 -18.93
N GLU A 161 8.84 -0.35 -19.66
CA GLU A 161 9.95 0.50 -20.13
C GLU A 161 10.65 1.20 -18.97
N GLU A 162 9.88 1.77 -18.04
CA GLU A 162 10.40 2.48 -16.87
C GLU A 162 11.26 1.55 -15.99
N PHE A 163 10.84 0.30 -15.79
CA PHE A 163 11.68 -0.70 -15.12
C PHE A 163 12.94 -1.03 -15.92
N ALA A 164 12.83 -1.18 -17.24
CA ALA A 164 13.97 -1.48 -18.11
C ALA A 164 15.03 -0.36 -18.07
N THR A 165 14.63 0.91 -17.98
CA THR A 165 15.60 2.03 -17.82
C THR A 165 16.42 1.96 -16.54
N LYS A 166 15.91 1.29 -15.50
CA LYS A 166 16.64 1.01 -14.24
C LYS A 166 17.42 -0.31 -14.28
N GLY A 167 17.42 -1.01 -15.42
CA GLY A 167 17.99 -2.35 -15.57
C GLY A 167 17.17 -3.45 -14.89
N GLY A 168 15.93 -3.15 -14.48
CA GLY A 168 15.01 -4.10 -13.87
C GLY A 168 14.03 -4.71 -14.86
N THR A 169 13.31 -5.76 -14.45
CA THR A 169 12.27 -6.40 -15.23
C THR A 169 10.96 -6.43 -14.45
N LEU A 170 9.91 -5.86 -15.04
CA LEU A 170 8.54 -5.99 -14.54
C LEU A 170 7.86 -7.20 -15.18
N LYS A 171 7.43 -8.17 -14.38
CA LYS A 171 6.65 -9.32 -14.86
C LYS A 171 5.19 -9.18 -14.48
N LEU A 172 4.33 -9.25 -15.50
CA LEU A 172 2.88 -9.12 -15.40
C LEU A 172 2.20 -10.41 -15.91
N PRO A 173 1.03 -10.80 -15.40
CA PRO A 173 0.26 -11.90 -15.98
C PRO A 173 -0.20 -11.56 -17.41
N LYS A 174 0.17 -12.35 -18.43
CA LYS A 174 -0.24 -12.12 -19.83
C LYS A 174 -1.72 -12.47 -20.06
N PHE A 175 -2.33 -11.87 -21.11
CA PHE A 175 -3.67 -12.23 -21.61
C PHE A 175 -3.68 -12.41 -23.13
N THR A 176 -4.69 -13.14 -23.60
CA THR A 176 -4.99 -13.45 -25.01
C THR A 176 -5.52 -12.27 -25.84
N LYS A 177 -5.51 -11.02 -25.34
CA LYS A 177 -6.18 -9.90 -26.03
C LYS A 177 -5.51 -9.63 -27.39
N GLY A 178 -6.17 -10.05 -28.47
CA GLY A 178 -5.68 -9.93 -29.86
C GLY A 178 -4.91 -11.15 -30.40
N LYS A 179 -4.68 -12.21 -29.61
CA LYS A 179 -4.06 -13.48 -30.07
C LYS A 179 -5.09 -14.61 -30.04
N LYS A 180 -5.21 -15.36 -31.14
CA LYS A 180 -6.10 -16.55 -31.23
C LYS A 180 -5.79 -17.60 -30.14
N GLN A 181 -4.54 -17.71 -29.69
CA GLN A 181 -4.12 -18.62 -28.61
C GLN A 181 -2.78 -18.15 -27.99
N MET A 182 -2.61 -18.31 -26.67
CA MET A 182 -1.30 -18.18 -26.02
C MET A 182 -0.56 -19.52 -26.12
N SER A 183 0.77 -19.49 -26.20
CA SER A 183 1.56 -20.72 -26.10
C SER A 183 1.42 -21.33 -24.70
N SER A 184 1.59 -22.67 -24.57
CA SER A 184 1.54 -23.35 -23.26
C SER A 184 2.53 -22.72 -22.26
N ALA A 185 3.73 -22.36 -22.72
CA ALA A 185 4.75 -21.74 -21.89
C ALA A 185 4.32 -20.36 -21.33
N GLU A 186 3.65 -19.55 -22.13
CA GLU A 186 3.13 -18.24 -21.69
C GLU A 186 1.95 -18.36 -20.73
N VAL A 187 1.09 -19.35 -20.94
CA VAL A 187 -0.01 -19.68 -20.02
C VAL A 187 0.57 -20.10 -18.66
N ASP A 188 1.58 -20.97 -18.66
CA ASP A 188 2.19 -21.46 -17.44
C ASP A 188 2.97 -20.38 -16.69
N GLU A 189 3.68 -19.49 -17.39
CA GLU A 189 4.32 -18.33 -16.75
C GLU A 189 3.27 -17.39 -16.13
N SER A 190 2.20 -17.08 -16.85
CA SER A 190 1.14 -16.19 -16.35
C SER A 190 0.43 -16.77 -15.13
N ARG A 191 0.15 -18.08 -15.13
CA ARG A 191 -0.40 -18.80 -13.97
C ARG A 191 0.54 -18.72 -12.77
N GLN A 192 1.83 -18.87 -12.98
CA GLN A 192 2.81 -18.79 -11.89
C GLN A 192 2.96 -17.38 -11.33
N ILE A 193 2.97 -16.34 -12.18
CA ILE A 193 2.96 -14.94 -11.73
C ILE A 193 1.72 -14.69 -10.87
N ALA A 194 0.53 -15.07 -11.35
CA ALA A 194 -0.71 -14.91 -10.60
C ALA A 194 -0.68 -15.67 -9.25
N HIS A 195 -0.17 -16.91 -9.25
CA HIS A 195 -0.04 -17.73 -8.04
C HIS A 195 0.83 -17.08 -6.98
N VAL A 196 1.98 -16.50 -7.33
CA VAL A 196 2.85 -15.86 -6.33
C VAL A 196 2.39 -14.44 -5.98
N ARG A 197 1.75 -13.72 -6.92
CA ARG A 197 1.18 -12.39 -6.67
C ARG A 197 0.14 -12.41 -5.56
N ILE A 198 -0.61 -13.51 -5.36
CA ILE A 198 -1.58 -13.62 -4.25
C ILE A 198 -0.99 -13.29 -2.86
N HIS A 199 0.34 -13.37 -2.68
CA HIS A 199 0.99 -13.00 -1.44
C HIS A 199 0.82 -11.51 -1.10
N VAL A 200 0.85 -10.59 -2.07
CA VAL A 200 0.64 -9.16 -1.80
C VAL A 200 -0.82 -8.89 -1.42
N GLU A 201 -1.76 -9.53 -2.10
CA GLU A 201 -3.19 -9.47 -1.77
C GLU A 201 -3.48 -10.01 -0.37
N ARG A 202 -2.80 -11.09 0.04
CA ARG A 202 -2.90 -11.64 1.42
C ARG A 202 -2.34 -10.68 2.46
N VAL A 203 -1.24 -9.99 2.17
CA VAL A 203 -0.67 -8.96 3.06
C VAL A 203 -1.62 -7.77 3.18
N ILE A 204 -2.14 -7.26 2.07
CA ILE A 204 -3.18 -6.21 2.05
C ILE A 204 -4.42 -6.67 2.83
N GLY A 205 -4.84 -7.93 2.66
CA GLY A 205 -5.93 -8.53 3.42
C GLY A 205 -5.67 -8.56 4.94
N ARG A 206 -4.42 -8.74 5.37
CA ARG A 206 -4.03 -8.63 6.80
C ARG A 206 -4.08 -7.19 7.29
N LEU A 207 -3.63 -6.22 6.49
CA LEU A 207 -3.77 -4.80 6.81
C LEU A 207 -5.25 -4.44 6.97
N ARG A 208 -6.10 -4.94 6.08
CA ARG A 208 -7.56 -4.76 6.18
C ARG A 208 -8.16 -5.38 7.44
N LYS A 209 -7.48 -6.24 8.22
CA LYS A 209 -7.98 -6.70 9.54
C LYS A 209 -7.94 -5.60 10.62
N PHE A 210 -7.28 -4.47 10.36
CA PHE A 210 -7.40 -3.27 11.17
C PHE A 210 -8.67 -2.54 10.74
N ARG A 211 -9.68 -2.52 11.62
CA ARG A 211 -11.02 -2.03 11.26
C ARG A 211 -11.03 -0.56 10.88
N ILE A 212 -10.05 0.23 11.35
CA ILE A 212 -9.87 1.61 10.91
C ILE A 212 -9.73 1.71 9.38
N LEU A 213 -9.09 0.73 8.73
CA LEU A 213 -8.87 0.69 7.27
C LEU A 213 -10.06 0.09 6.49
N GLN A 214 -11.07 -0.45 7.19
CA GLN A 214 -12.31 -0.92 6.58
C GLN A 214 -13.39 0.16 6.58
N ASN A 215 -13.35 1.05 7.56
CA ASN A 215 -14.31 2.13 7.73
C ASN A 215 -13.97 3.30 6.81
N ILE A 216 -14.96 4.15 6.56
CA ILE A 216 -14.75 5.45 5.91
C ILE A 216 -14.05 6.36 6.91
N ILE A 217 -12.86 6.87 6.56
CA ILE A 217 -12.12 7.81 7.39
C ILE A 217 -12.76 9.20 7.28
N PRO A 218 -13.12 9.86 8.42
CA PRO A 218 -13.66 11.21 8.40
C PRO A 218 -12.69 12.22 7.81
N LEU A 219 -13.18 13.28 7.17
CA LEU A 219 -12.32 14.33 6.58
C LEU A 219 -11.37 14.96 7.62
N THR A 220 -11.81 15.08 8.87
CA THR A 220 -11.02 15.60 10.01
C THR A 220 -9.83 14.72 10.43
N GLN A 221 -9.67 13.56 9.79
CA GLN A 221 -8.59 12.60 10.04
C GLN A 221 -7.81 12.25 8.77
N VAL A 222 -8.17 12.80 7.61
CA VAL A 222 -7.51 12.50 6.34
C VAL A 222 -6.05 12.97 6.35
N ASP A 223 -5.78 14.09 7.01
CA ASP A 223 -4.43 14.62 7.20
C ASP A 223 -3.50 13.68 7.97
N LEU A 224 -4.05 12.76 8.76
CA LEU A 224 -3.29 11.74 9.51
C LEU A 224 -2.94 10.51 8.67
N LEU A 225 -3.38 10.45 7.41
CA LEU A 225 -3.07 9.35 6.51
C LEU A 225 -1.73 9.54 5.78
N ASP A 226 -1.10 10.72 5.86
CA ASP A 226 0.25 10.95 5.32
C ASP A 226 1.26 11.25 6.44
N ASP A 227 2.52 10.90 6.21
CA ASP A 227 3.63 11.13 7.16
C ASP A 227 4.11 12.61 7.15
N GLY A 228 3.29 13.55 6.65
CA GLY A 228 3.58 14.99 6.66
C GLY A 228 4.69 15.47 5.70
N ASN A 229 5.44 14.57 5.06
CA ASN A 229 6.55 14.92 4.18
C ASN A 229 6.14 15.26 2.73
N ASN A 230 4.89 15.00 2.36
CA ASN A 230 4.37 15.35 1.05
C ASN A 230 3.02 16.06 1.17
N ASN A 231 2.96 17.33 0.75
CA ASN A 231 1.75 18.16 0.77
C ASN A 231 0.67 17.73 -0.25
N PHE A 232 0.53 16.43 -0.53
CA PHE A 232 -0.49 15.95 -1.45
C PHE A 232 -1.85 15.81 -0.77
N ILE A 233 -1.89 15.48 0.52
CA ILE A 233 -3.13 15.32 1.29
C ILE A 233 -3.59 16.63 1.96
N SER A 234 -2.67 17.55 2.26
CA SER A 234 -2.96 18.81 2.98
C SER A 234 -3.80 19.85 2.20
N LYS A 235 -4.28 19.50 1.00
CA LYS A 235 -5.09 20.36 0.12
C LYS A 235 -6.56 19.92 0.00
N TYR A 236 -7.01 18.94 0.78
CA TYR A 236 -8.35 18.33 0.66
C TYR A 236 -9.30 18.70 1.80
#